data_AF-A0A815YT17-F1
#
_entry.id   AF-A0A815YT17-F1
#
_cell.length_a   1.000
_cell.length_b   1.000
_cell.length_c   1.000
_cell.angle_alpha   90.00
_cell.angle_beta   90.00
_cell.angle_gamma   90.00
#
_symmetry.space_group_name_H-M   'P 1'
#
loop_
_entity.id
_entity.type
_entity.pdbx_description
1 polymer ?
#
loop_
_entity_poly.entity_id
_entity_poly.type
_entity_poly.pdbx_seq_one_letter_code
_entity_poly.pdbx_strand_id
1 'polypeptide(L)'
;SEDSKHRVYTGHQLRAFTGIKFENKEASLSQCDQVQDNDFIRYNETPMRWRDVKLSHPYSKWNFAGVASDQVASLRVNSRQGVTAFHYILLLDRSGSMSGANWDNLMIATKALIKGRIESGADDRITIIPFDDHVVHTDIFTNQKMNDINTNNIRFTGGGTEFGQPLQVVINVLSQLRNNNITPHLRTIILFISDGGAGYPKQQLDVLAPQVGQDIAEFWTVTIGGQNNMHKQINDRMQGTLKLAIDPTTLKAVFAEIIADRNCR
;
A
#
# COMPACT_ATOMS: atom_id res chain seq x y z
N SER A 1 8.74 26.85 -5.72
CA SER A 1 9.98 26.68 -6.48
C SER A 1 10.39 25.21 -6.40
N GLU A 2 9.93 24.40 -7.35
CA GLU A 2 9.78 22.95 -7.23
C GLU A 2 10.88 22.10 -7.88
N ASP A 3 12.07 22.64 -8.17
CA ASP A 3 13.04 21.90 -9.00
C ASP A 3 14.50 21.93 -8.52
N SER A 4 14.72 21.88 -7.21
CA SER A 4 16.05 21.59 -6.67
C SER A 4 16.24 20.08 -6.52
N LYS A 5 16.43 19.36 -7.63
CA LYS A 5 16.98 18.00 -7.58
C LYS A 5 18.40 18.09 -7.04
N HIS A 6 18.66 17.43 -5.91
CA HIS A 6 19.99 17.42 -5.30
C HIS A 6 20.96 16.72 -6.27
N ARG A 7 21.86 17.54 -6.83
CA ARG A 7 22.85 17.13 -7.81
C ARG A 7 24.13 16.83 -7.05
N VAL A 8 24.49 15.55 -6.98
CA VAL A 8 25.72 15.12 -6.33
C VAL A 8 26.85 15.27 -7.35
N TYR A 9 27.33 16.50 -7.53
CA TYR A 9 28.61 16.73 -8.18
C TYR A 9 29.65 16.71 -7.07
N THR A 10 30.51 15.68 -7.09
CA THR A 10 31.67 15.50 -6.23
C THR A 10 31.38 15.27 -4.73
N GLY A 11 31.71 14.07 -4.26
CA GLY A 11 32.39 13.97 -2.97
C GLY A 11 31.60 14.03 -1.66
N HIS A 12 30.30 13.71 -1.61
CA HIS A 12 29.63 13.62 -0.30
C HIS A 12 30.20 12.42 0.47
N GLN A 13 30.80 12.69 1.63
CA GLN A 13 31.18 11.63 2.56
C GLN A 13 29.90 10.93 3.03
N LEU A 14 29.91 9.61 3.03
CA LEU A 14 28.78 8.79 3.47
C LEU A 14 28.35 9.07 4.93
N ARG A 15 29.18 9.77 5.71
CA ARG A 15 28.85 10.33 7.04
C ARG A 15 27.64 11.26 7.05
N ALA A 16 27.35 11.96 5.95
CA ALA A 16 26.21 12.86 5.85
C ALA A 16 24.86 12.13 5.71
N PHE A 17 24.89 10.80 5.59
CA PHE A 17 23.72 9.97 5.37
C PHE A 17 23.43 9.18 6.65
N THR A 18 22.49 9.67 7.45
CA THR A 18 22.03 9.01 8.68
C THR A 18 21.65 7.55 8.36
N GLY A 19 22.43 6.60 8.87
CA GLY A 19 22.14 5.17 8.73
C GLY A 19 22.94 4.41 7.66
N ILE A 20 23.87 5.04 6.92
CA ILE A 20 24.74 4.34 5.97
C ILE A 20 26.13 4.04 6.57
N LYS A 21 26.51 2.77 6.64
CA LYS A 21 27.84 2.28 7.07
C LYS A 21 28.39 1.29 6.05
N PHE A 22 29.69 1.02 6.04
CA PHE A 22 30.18 -0.17 5.33
C PHE A 22 29.83 -1.46 6.09
N GLU A 23 30.01 -2.61 5.44
CA GLU A 23 29.69 -3.92 6.00
C GLU A 23 30.40 -4.18 7.35
N ASN A 24 31.61 -3.65 7.52
CA ASN A 24 32.40 -3.72 8.75
C ASN A 24 31.91 -2.78 9.88
N LYS A 25 30.79 -2.08 9.69
CA LYS A 25 30.19 -1.10 10.62
C LYS A 25 31.04 0.15 10.87
N GLU A 26 32.12 0.36 10.13
CA GLU A 26 32.92 1.56 10.24
C GLU A 26 32.26 2.73 9.50
N ALA A 27 32.44 3.94 10.05
CA ALA A 27 32.02 5.17 9.39
C ALA A 27 32.87 5.37 8.14
N SER A 28 32.25 5.21 6.97
CA SER A 28 32.90 5.35 5.68
C SER A 28 33.52 6.74 5.51
N LEU A 29 34.83 6.77 5.18
CA LEU A 29 35.53 7.95 4.68
C LEU A 29 35.41 8.08 3.15
N SER A 30 34.84 7.07 2.49
CA SER A 30 34.65 7.04 1.06
C SER A 30 33.56 8.01 0.65
N GLN A 31 33.79 8.64 -0.49
CA GLN A 31 32.81 9.48 -1.14
C GLN A 31 31.79 8.62 -1.91
N CYS A 32 30.56 9.10 -2.05
CA CYS A 32 29.46 8.39 -2.71
C CYS A 32 29.74 7.97 -4.17
N ASP A 33 30.67 8.63 -4.85
CA ASP A 33 31.15 8.33 -6.21
C ASP A 33 32.31 7.31 -6.24
N GLN A 34 32.94 7.04 -5.10
CA GLN A 34 34.00 6.03 -4.96
C GLN A 34 33.46 4.63 -4.65
N VAL A 35 32.20 4.54 -4.23
CA VAL A 35 31.53 3.26 -3.94
C VAL A 35 30.95 2.70 -5.24
N GLN A 36 31.34 1.47 -5.58
CA GLN A 36 30.86 0.77 -6.76
C GLN A 36 29.43 0.27 -6.54
N ASP A 37 28.66 0.16 -7.61
CA ASP A 37 27.25 -0.26 -7.55
C ASP A 37 27.01 -1.64 -6.91
N ASN A 38 28.02 -2.50 -6.97
CA ASN A 38 27.97 -3.84 -6.38
C ASN A 38 28.55 -3.93 -4.96
N ASP A 39 29.10 -2.84 -4.43
CA ASP A 39 29.63 -2.84 -3.07
C ASP A 39 28.47 -2.93 -2.07
N PHE A 40 28.68 -3.71 -1.01
CA PHE A 40 27.72 -3.83 0.07
C PHE A 40 27.90 -2.71 1.09
N ILE A 41 26.80 -2.02 1.38
CA ILE A 41 26.68 -1.05 2.45
C ILE A 41 25.55 -1.46 3.38
N ARG A 42 25.62 -1.05 4.65
CA ARG A 42 24.52 -1.16 5.60
C ARG A 42 23.68 0.10 5.53
N TYR A 43 22.41 -0.01 5.19
CA TYR A 43 21.41 1.06 5.29
C TYR A 43 20.40 0.67 6.38
N ASN A 44 20.25 1.50 7.41
CA ASN A 44 19.41 1.21 8.58
C ASN A 44 19.68 -0.19 9.18
N GLU A 45 20.96 -0.56 9.31
CA GLU A 45 21.44 -1.86 9.81
C GLU A 45 21.13 -3.09 8.92
N THR A 46 20.58 -2.88 7.72
CA THR A 46 20.36 -3.93 6.71
C THR A 46 21.44 -3.86 5.62
N PRO A 47 22.14 -4.96 5.29
CA PRO A 47 23.06 -5.02 4.16
C PRO A 47 22.31 -4.86 2.83
N MET A 48 22.74 -3.92 2.00
CA MET A 48 22.19 -3.63 0.67
C MET A 48 23.33 -3.27 -0.28
N ARG A 49 23.15 -3.50 -1.59
CA ARG A 49 24.13 -3.01 -2.56
C ARG A 49 23.97 -1.51 -2.74
N TRP A 50 25.07 -0.82 -3.04
CA TRP A 50 25.05 0.63 -3.24
C TRP A 50 24.04 1.07 -4.30
N ARG A 51 23.91 0.31 -5.39
CA ARG A 51 22.90 0.54 -6.44
C ARG A 51 21.47 0.54 -5.91
N ASP A 52 21.15 -0.34 -4.95
CA ASP A 52 19.80 -0.49 -4.41
C ASP A 52 19.49 0.67 -3.46
N VAL A 53 20.50 1.17 -2.75
CA VAL A 53 20.37 2.36 -1.90
C VAL A 53 20.14 3.63 -2.71
N LYS A 54 20.79 3.79 -3.88
CA LYS A 54 20.51 4.90 -4.81
C LYS A 54 19.06 4.91 -5.30
N LEU A 55 18.40 3.75 -5.34
CA LEU A 55 17.01 3.58 -5.76
C LEU A 55 16.02 3.65 -4.59
N SER A 56 16.50 3.52 -3.35
CA SER A 56 15.68 3.58 -2.14
C SER A 56 15.25 5.01 -1.78
N HIS A 57 14.13 5.17 -1.08
CA HIS A 57 13.76 6.47 -0.51
C HIS A 57 14.66 6.78 0.71
N PRO A 58 15.20 8.02 0.85
CA PRO A 58 14.92 9.24 0.07
C PRO A 58 15.83 9.49 -1.15
N TYR A 59 16.79 8.62 -1.42
CA TYR A 59 17.86 8.83 -2.40
C TYR A 59 17.46 8.65 -3.87
N SER A 60 16.29 8.06 -4.14
CA SER A 60 15.72 7.96 -5.50
C SER A 60 15.49 9.31 -6.20
N LYS A 61 15.50 10.42 -5.45
CA LYS A 61 15.39 11.79 -5.96
C LYS A 61 16.75 12.44 -6.26
N TRP A 62 17.86 11.76 -5.95
CA TRP A 62 19.21 12.27 -6.11
C TRP A 62 19.73 11.97 -7.50
N ASN A 63 20.47 12.92 -8.09
CA ASN A 63 21.11 12.71 -9.38
C ASN A 63 22.59 12.35 -9.15
N PHE A 64 22.90 11.06 -9.23
CA PHE A 64 24.26 10.54 -9.13
C PHE A 64 24.95 10.68 -10.49
N ALA A 65 25.97 11.53 -10.57
CA ALA A 65 26.76 11.69 -11.78
C ALA A 65 27.44 10.34 -12.13
N GLY A 66 27.14 9.79 -13.31
CA GLY A 66 27.78 8.56 -13.81
C GLY A 66 26.82 7.47 -14.29
N VAL A 67 25.51 7.57 -14.03
CA VAL A 67 24.55 6.63 -14.63
C VAL A 67 24.03 7.23 -15.94
N ALA A 68 24.51 6.73 -17.08
CA ALA A 68 24.02 7.15 -18.38
C ALA A 68 22.48 7.01 -18.42
N SER A 69 21.76 8.01 -18.94
CA SER A 69 20.29 8.02 -19.03
C SER A 69 19.71 6.73 -19.61
N ASP A 70 20.47 6.12 -20.51
CA ASP A 70 20.07 4.93 -21.27
C ASP A 70 20.35 3.64 -20.48
N GLN A 71 21.31 3.67 -19.55
CA GLN A 71 21.49 2.64 -18.53
C GLN A 71 20.45 2.75 -17.43
N VAL A 72 20.02 3.95 -17.02
CA VAL A 72 18.87 4.10 -16.10
C VAL A 72 17.59 3.55 -16.72
N ALA A 73 17.36 3.79 -18.01
CA ALA A 73 16.18 3.26 -18.72
C ALA A 73 16.23 1.74 -18.89
N SER A 74 17.38 1.17 -19.26
CA SER A 74 17.55 -0.28 -19.39
C SER A 74 17.65 -1.01 -18.04
N LEU A 75 18.14 -0.36 -16.98
CA LEU A 75 18.06 -0.85 -15.60
C LEU A 75 16.62 -0.81 -15.05
N ARG A 76 15.79 0.19 -15.44
CA ARG A 76 14.34 0.20 -15.15
C ARG A 76 13.57 -0.92 -15.87
N VAL A 77 14.07 -1.37 -17.01
CA VAL A 77 13.49 -2.49 -17.77
C VAL A 77 14.00 -3.84 -17.23
N ASN A 78 15.26 -3.92 -16.78
CA ASN A 78 15.85 -5.13 -16.20
C ASN A 78 15.57 -5.31 -14.70
N SER A 79 15.11 -4.29 -13.99
CA SER A 79 14.52 -4.39 -12.64
C SER A 79 13.05 -4.81 -12.65
N ARG A 80 12.50 -5.22 -13.81
CA ARG A 80 11.17 -5.85 -13.92
C ARG A 80 11.12 -7.30 -13.43
N GLN A 81 12.11 -7.70 -12.63
CA GLN A 81 11.94 -8.74 -11.61
C GLN A 81 11.64 -8.03 -10.28
N GLY A 82 10.42 -7.95 -9.78
CA GLY A 82 9.10 -8.21 -10.36
C GLY A 82 8.10 -7.63 -9.38
N VAL A 83 7.61 -6.41 -9.62
CA VAL A 83 6.62 -5.80 -8.72
C VAL A 83 5.42 -6.75 -8.67
N THR A 84 5.23 -7.40 -7.53
CA THR A 84 4.21 -8.44 -7.39
C THR A 84 2.84 -7.78 -7.55
N ALA A 85 2.03 -8.31 -8.47
CA ALA A 85 0.67 -7.86 -8.69
C ALA A 85 -0.28 -8.52 -7.70
N PHE A 86 -1.28 -7.77 -7.24
CA PHE A 86 -2.30 -8.21 -6.30
C PHE A 86 -3.68 -7.80 -6.75
N HIS A 87 -4.68 -8.45 -6.15
CA HIS A 87 -6.05 -7.96 -6.16
C HIS A 87 -6.33 -7.22 -4.85
N TYR A 88 -6.57 -5.92 -4.90
CA TYR A 88 -6.91 -5.11 -3.73
C TYR A 88 -8.42 -5.10 -3.52
N ILE A 89 -8.91 -5.36 -2.31
CA ILE A 89 -10.31 -5.15 -1.94
C ILE A 89 -10.37 -4.06 -0.87
N LEU A 90 -10.93 -2.91 -1.23
CA LEU A 90 -11.10 -1.77 -0.33
C LEU A 90 -12.54 -1.72 0.19
N LEU A 91 -12.72 -1.88 1.50
CA LEU A 91 -14.00 -1.64 2.18
C LEU A 91 -13.93 -0.22 2.76
N LEU A 92 -14.72 0.69 2.20
CA LEU A 92 -14.68 2.12 2.52
C LEU A 92 -15.93 2.51 3.28
N ASP A 93 -15.80 2.77 4.57
CA ASP A 93 -16.90 3.29 5.39
C ASP A 93 -17.34 4.67 4.88
N ARG A 94 -18.61 4.79 4.52
CA ARG A 94 -19.29 6.02 4.11
C ARG A 94 -20.47 6.35 5.02
N SER A 95 -20.50 5.80 6.24
CA SER A 95 -21.49 6.11 7.26
C SER A 95 -21.48 7.61 7.64
N GLY A 96 -22.50 8.05 8.37
CA GLY A 96 -22.66 9.47 8.72
C GLY A 96 -21.46 10.08 9.47
N SER A 97 -20.77 9.31 10.32
CA SER A 97 -19.58 9.74 11.07
C SER A 97 -18.39 10.06 10.15
N MET A 98 -18.34 9.41 8.98
CA MET A 98 -17.32 9.65 7.98
C MET A 98 -17.54 10.96 7.19
N SER A 99 -18.63 11.69 7.41
CA SER A 99 -18.91 12.93 6.66
C SER A 99 -17.80 14.00 6.76
N GLY A 100 -17.70 14.82 5.72
CA GLY A 100 -16.74 15.93 5.65
C GLY A 100 -15.29 15.43 5.57
N ALA A 101 -14.44 15.93 6.48
CA ALA A 101 -12.99 15.73 6.41
C ALA A 101 -12.58 14.24 6.45
N ASN A 102 -13.30 13.39 7.18
CA ASN A 102 -12.96 11.96 7.27
C ASN A 102 -13.08 11.27 5.90
N TRP A 103 -14.20 11.46 5.22
CA TRP A 103 -14.43 10.95 3.87
C TRP A 103 -13.47 11.55 2.85
N ASP A 104 -13.28 12.88 2.87
CA ASP A 104 -12.37 13.55 1.94
C ASP A 104 -10.94 13.00 2.08
N ASN A 105 -10.47 12.82 3.31
CA ASN A 105 -9.16 12.26 3.60
C ASN A 105 -9.04 10.79 3.17
N LEU A 106 -10.09 9.99 3.39
CA LEU A 106 -10.17 8.61 2.91
C LEU A 106 -10.05 8.53 1.39
N MET A 107 -10.77 9.38 0.67
CA MET A 107 -10.72 9.43 -0.79
C MET A 107 -9.39 9.94 -1.32
N ILE A 108 -8.77 10.92 -0.66
CA ILE A 108 -7.41 11.39 -0.99
C ILE A 108 -6.40 10.25 -0.84
N ALA A 109 -6.45 9.50 0.26
CA ALA A 109 -5.55 8.36 0.46
C ALA A 109 -5.81 7.26 -0.56
N THR A 110 -7.08 6.92 -0.83
CA THR A 110 -7.46 5.91 -1.83
C THR A 110 -6.90 6.26 -3.22
N LYS A 111 -7.02 7.52 -3.64
CA LYS A 111 -6.43 8.03 -4.89
C LYS A 111 -4.90 7.92 -4.89
N ALA A 112 -4.25 8.19 -3.75
CA ALA A 112 -2.80 8.07 -3.62
C ALA A 112 -2.33 6.61 -3.72
N LEU A 113 -3.06 5.64 -3.14
CA LEU A 113 -2.73 4.22 -3.25
C LEU A 113 -2.84 3.73 -4.69
N ILE A 114 -3.95 4.04 -5.35
CA ILE A 114 -4.18 3.67 -6.76
C ILE A 114 -3.07 4.27 -7.62
N LYS A 115 -2.79 5.56 -7.48
CA LYS A 115 -1.72 6.25 -8.22
C LYS A 115 -0.36 5.61 -7.99
N GLY A 116 0.02 5.35 -6.73
CA GLY A 116 1.33 4.78 -6.39
C GLY A 116 1.53 3.38 -6.96
N ARG A 117 0.49 2.56 -7.00
CA ARG A 117 0.55 1.23 -7.62
C ARG A 117 0.59 1.28 -9.14
N ILE A 118 -0.16 2.19 -9.77
CA ILE A 118 -0.04 2.47 -11.22
C ILE A 118 1.39 2.89 -11.58
N GLU A 119 1.98 3.82 -10.83
CA GLU A 119 3.33 4.32 -11.06
C GLU A 119 4.40 3.25 -10.82
N SER A 120 4.12 2.23 -9.98
CA SER A 120 5.01 1.07 -9.81
C SER A 120 5.04 0.14 -11.02
N GLY A 121 4.05 0.25 -11.92
CA GLY A 121 3.93 -0.62 -13.09
C GLY A 121 3.38 -2.02 -12.80
N ALA A 122 2.77 -2.23 -11.63
CA ALA A 122 2.09 -3.47 -11.28
C ALA A 122 0.80 -3.65 -12.10
N ASP A 123 0.52 -4.88 -12.56
CA ASP A 123 -0.76 -5.22 -13.21
C ASP A 123 -1.82 -5.59 -12.15
N ASP A 124 -2.02 -4.68 -11.19
CA ASP A 124 -2.94 -4.90 -10.09
C ASP A 124 -4.41 -4.82 -10.54
N ARG A 125 -5.23 -5.57 -9.82
CA ARG A 125 -6.68 -5.46 -9.84
C ARG A 125 -7.19 -4.87 -8.56
N ILE A 126 -8.41 -4.34 -8.62
CA ILE A 126 -9.00 -3.71 -7.44
C ILE A 126 -10.52 -3.83 -7.48
N THR A 127 -11.07 -4.11 -6.30
CA THR A 127 -12.48 -4.05 -5.97
C THR A 127 -12.66 -2.99 -4.89
N ILE A 128 -13.64 -2.10 -5.05
CA ILE A 128 -13.96 -1.04 -4.09
C ILE A 128 -15.41 -1.23 -3.66
N ILE A 129 -15.62 -1.36 -2.35
CA ILE A 129 -16.91 -1.60 -1.69
C ILE A 129 -17.16 -0.43 -0.73
N PRO A 130 -17.77 0.67 -1.19
CA PRO A 130 -18.29 1.69 -0.29
C PRO A 130 -19.45 1.11 0.52
N PHE A 131 -19.49 1.34 1.84
CA PHE A 131 -20.53 0.76 2.70
C PHE A 131 -20.99 1.71 3.81
N ASP A 132 -22.27 1.63 4.14
CA ASP A 132 -22.90 2.25 5.32
C ASP A 132 -23.70 1.15 6.07
N ASP A 133 -24.97 1.37 6.40
CA ASP A 133 -25.89 0.31 6.86
C ASP A 133 -26.58 -0.43 5.71
N HIS A 134 -26.29 0.00 4.47
CA HIS A 134 -26.74 -0.60 3.23
C HIS A 134 -25.56 -0.74 2.26
N VAL A 135 -25.40 -1.93 1.66
CA VAL A 135 -24.50 -2.10 0.53
C VAL A 135 -25.28 -2.00 -0.79
N VAL A 136 -25.12 -0.87 -1.48
CA VAL A 136 -25.74 -0.65 -2.79
C VAL A 136 -24.85 -1.26 -3.88
N HIS A 137 -25.27 -2.37 -4.47
CA HIS A 137 -24.46 -3.11 -5.43
C HIS A 137 -24.02 -2.31 -6.66
N THR A 138 -24.77 -1.29 -7.07
CA THR A 138 -24.40 -0.41 -8.21
C THR A 138 -23.19 0.49 -7.92
N ASP A 139 -22.82 0.64 -6.65
CA ASP A 139 -21.70 1.49 -6.23
C ASP A 139 -20.39 0.69 -6.08
N ILE A 140 -20.44 -0.62 -6.31
CA ILE A 140 -19.29 -1.53 -6.17
C ILE A 140 -18.51 -1.59 -7.48
N PHE A 141 -17.22 -1.29 -7.41
CA PHE A 141 -16.28 -1.53 -8.49
C PHE A 141 -15.71 -2.92 -8.28
N THR A 142 -15.90 -3.85 -9.22
CA THR A 142 -15.45 -5.26 -9.05
C THR A 142 -14.36 -5.61 -10.05
N ASN A 143 -13.20 -6.09 -9.56
CA ASN A 143 -12.08 -6.60 -10.34
C ASN A 143 -11.64 -5.70 -11.50
N GLN A 144 -11.63 -4.39 -11.27
CA GLN A 144 -11.22 -3.41 -12.27
C GLN A 144 -9.69 -3.34 -12.34
N LYS A 145 -9.14 -2.97 -13.50
CA LYS A 145 -7.74 -2.52 -13.54
C LYS A 145 -7.64 -1.20 -12.79
N MET A 146 -6.53 -0.97 -12.10
CA MET A 146 -6.34 0.30 -11.37
C MET A 146 -6.42 1.53 -12.29
N ASN A 147 -5.90 1.43 -13.53
CA ASN A 147 -5.96 2.51 -14.52
C ASN A 147 -7.38 2.84 -15.02
N ASP A 148 -8.32 1.90 -14.88
CA ASP A 148 -9.68 2.04 -15.43
C ASP A 148 -10.65 2.64 -14.40
N ILE A 149 -10.24 2.77 -13.13
CA ILE A 149 -11.11 3.29 -12.08
C ILE A 149 -11.22 4.81 -12.14
N ASN A 150 -12.46 5.27 -12.32
CA ASN A 150 -12.82 6.65 -12.04
C ASN A 150 -13.26 6.82 -10.58
N THR A 151 -12.32 7.20 -9.71
CA THR A 151 -12.57 7.40 -8.28
C THR A 151 -13.58 8.49 -7.95
N ASN A 152 -13.91 9.39 -8.90
CA ASN A 152 -14.95 10.40 -8.68
C ASN A 152 -16.37 9.82 -8.70
N ASN A 153 -16.52 8.57 -9.16
CA ASN A 153 -17.80 7.87 -9.12
C ASN A 153 -18.08 7.22 -7.75
N ILE A 154 -17.11 7.22 -6.84
CA ILE A 154 -17.28 6.74 -5.46
C ILE A 154 -17.91 7.88 -4.65
N ARG A 155 -19.19 7.72 -4.30
CA ARG A 155 -19.99 8.78 -3.66
C ARG A 155 -20.18 8.53 -2.17
N PHE A 156 -20.13 9.62 -1.40
CA PHE A 156 -20.60 9.64 -0.03
C PHE A 156 -22.13 9.74 0.00
N THR A 157 -22.76 8.87 0.77
CA THR A 157 -24.22 8.87 0.97
C THR A 157 -24.62 9.05 2.43
N GLY A 158 -23.70 8.81 3.38
CA GLY A 158 -24.05 8.72 4.79
C GLY A 158 -24.89 7.47 5.07
N GLY A 159 -25.28 7.30 6.34
CA GLY A 159 -26.08 6.17 6.81
C GLY A 159 -25.60 5.67 8.17
N GLY A 160 -26.15 4.53 8.59
CA GLY A 160 -25.61 3.77 9.72
C GLY A 160 -24.29 3.07 9.37
N THR A 161 -23.86 2.17 10.24
CA THR A 161 -22.64 1.39 10.05
C THR A 161 -22.96 -0.08 10.26
N GLU A 162 -22.70 -0.91 9.25
CA GLU A 162 -22.85 -2.36 9.32
C GLU A 162 -21.62 -3.04 8.68
N PHE A 163 -21.09 -4.10 9.30
CA PHE A 163 -19.87 -4.77 8.85
C PHE A 163 -20.09 -6.14 8.17
N GLY A 164 -21.22 -6.80 8.42
CA GLY A 164 -21.54 -8.11 7.87
C GLY A 164 -21.82 -8.08 6.37
N GLN A 165 -22.66 -7.17 5.88
CA GLN A 165 -22.96 -7.00 4.46
C GLN A 165 -21.73 -6.72 3.61
N PRO A 166 -20.84 -5.74 3.93
CA PRO A 166 -19.66 -5.51 3.10
C PRO A 166 -18.70 -6.71 3.13
N LEU A 167 -18.52 -7.39 4.26
CA LEU A 167 -17.71 -8.62 4.31
C LEU A 167 -18.36 -9.79 3.57
N GLN A 168 -19.71 -9.85 3.51
CA GLN A 168 -20.41 -10.82 2.69
C GLN A 168 -20.15 -10.57 1.19
N VAL A 169 -20.09 -9.30 0.77
CA VAL A 169 -19.68 -8.95 -0.59
C VAL A 169 -18.24 -9.42 -0.87
N VAL A 170 -17.32 -9.27 0.08
CA VAL A 170 -15.94 -9.79 -0.07
C VAL A 170 -15.96 -11.30 -0.33
N ILE A 171 -16.71 -12.07 0.46
CA ILE A 171 -16.86 -13.52 0.28
C ILE A 171 -17.35 -13.85 -1.13
N ASN A 172 -18.35 -13.11 -1.61
CA ASN A 172 -18.91 -13.31 -2.94
C ASN A 172 -17.89 -13.00 -4.03
N VAL A 173 -17.13 -11.90 -3.90
CA VAL A 173 -16.05 -11.54 -4.84
C VAL A 173 -14.98 -12.62 -4.89
N LEU A 174 -14.45 -13.04 -3.74
CA LEU A 174 -13.42 -14.10 -3.67
C LEU A 174 -13.92 -15.41 -4.28
N SER A 175 -15.17 -15.79 -3.98
CA SER A 175 -15.79 -16.99 -4.54
C SER A 175 -15.96 -16.89 -6.06
N GLN A 176 -16.37 -15.74 -6.59
CA GLN A 176 -16.48 -15.51 -8.04
C GLN A 176 -15.11 -15.57 -8.72
N LEU A 177 -14.08 -14.95 -8.14
CA LEU A 177 -12.74 -14.97 -8.71
C LEU A 177 -12.20 -16.40 -8.80
N ARG A 178 -12.34 -17.17 -7.72
CA ARG A 178 -11.90 -18.57 -7.65
C ARG A 178 -12.70 -19.47 -8.60
N ASN A 179 -14.03 -19.43 -8.51
CA ASN A 179 -14.89 -20.38 -9.25
C ASN A 179 -14.86 -20.13 -10.77
N ASN A 180 -14.70 -18.87 -11.19
CA ASN A 180 -14.65 -18.51 -12.60
C ASN A 180 -13.21 -18.40 -13.14
N ASN A 181 -12.20 -18.77 -12.34
CA ASN A 181 -10.79 -18.70 -12.71
C ASN A 181 -10.36 -17.31 -13.20
N ILE A 182 -10.86 -16.26 -12.55
CA ILE A 182 -10.57 -14.88 -12.89
C ILE A 182 -9.30 -14.47 -12.14
N THR A 183 -8.28 -14.05 -12.88
CA THR A 183 -6.99 -13.61 -12.32
C THR A 183 -6.38 -14.59 -11.30
N PRO A 184 -6.25 -15.89 -11.63
CA PRO A 184 -5.92 -16.95 -10.67
C PRO A 184 -4.48 -16.86 -10.11
N HIS A 185 -3.65 -16.00 -10.68
CA HIS A 185 -2.28 -15.73 -10.23
C HIS A 185 -2.21 -14.61 -9.18
N LEU A 186 -3.30 -13.86 -8.97
CA LEU A 186 -3.32 -12.76 -8.00
C LEU A 186 -3.81 -13.24 -6.65
N ARG A 187 -3.04 -12.93 -5.60
CA ARG A 187 -3.52 -13.03 -4.23
C ARG A 187 -4.21 -11.73 -3.82
N THR A 188 -5.09 -11.81 -2.82
CA THR A 188 -5.90 -10.68 -2.40
C THR A 188 -5.33 -9.95 -1.19
N ILE A 189 -5.33 -8.62 -1.22
CA ILE A 189 -5.08 -7.76 -0.06
C ILE A 189 -6.39 -7.07 0.29
N ILE A 190 -6.87 -7.25 1.52
CA ILE A 190 -8.10 -6.63 1.98
C ILE A 190 -7.76 -5.46 2.90
N LEU A 191 -8.31 -4.28 2.61
CA LEU A 191 -8.23 -3.10 3.44
C LEU A 191 -9.63 -2.77 3.96
N PHE A 192 -9.84 -2.97 5.25
CA PHE A 192 -11.07 -2.62 5.97
C PHE A 192 -10.87 -1.30 6.71
N ILE A 193 -11.58 -0.25 6.29
CA ILE A 193 -11.35 1.13 6.75
C ILE A 193 -12.65 1.72 7.28
N SER A 194 -12.68 2.10 8.56
CA SER A 194 -13.89 2.61 9.25
C SER A 194 -13.54 3.46 10.48
N ASP A 195 -14.42 4.41 10.84
CA ASP A 195 -14.35 5.18 12.10
C ASP A 195 -15.37 4.72 13.15
N GLY A 196 -16.26 3.81 12.78
CA GLY A 196 -17.48 3.51 13.52
C GLY A 196 -17.43 2.27 14.40
N GLY A 197 -18.59 1.90 14.92
CA GLY A 197 -18.81 0.64 15.62
C GLY A 197 -20.09 0.00 15.11
N ALA A 198 -19.98 -1.22 14.60
CA ALA A 198 -21.11 -2.05 14.25
C ALA A 198 -21.07 -3.39 15.02
N GLY A 199 -22.08 -4.23 14.82
CA GLY A 199 -22.09 -5.59 15.34
C GLY A 199 -20.93 -6.42 14.81
N TYR A 200 -20.42 -7.34 15.63
CA TYR A 200 -19.34 -8.24 15.24
C TYR A 200 -19.80 -9.22 14.13
N PRO A 201 -19.19 -9.19 12.93
CA PRO A 201 -19.66 -9.97 11.77
C PRO A 201 -19.15 -11.42 11.82
N LYS A 202 -19.50 -12.16 12.89
CA LYS A 202 -18.95 -13.49 13.18
C LYS A 202 -19.07 -14.47 12.00
N GLN A 203 -20.25 -14.52 11.38
CA GLN A 203 -20.53 -15.47 10.30
C GLN A 203 -19.59 -15.25 9.10
N GLN A 204 -19.38 -14.01 8.71
CA GLN A 204 -18.51 -13.66 7.59
C GLN A 204 -17.04 -13.92 7.92
N LEU A 205 -16.61 -13.58 9.13
CA LEU A 205 -15.24 -13.80 9.57
C LEU A 205 -14.89 -15.29 9.71
N ASP A 206 -15.85 -16.14 10.09
CA ASP A 206 -15.65 -17.59 10.12
C ASP A 206 -15.40 -18.17 8.72
N VAL A 207 -15.89 -17.52 7.66
CA VAL A 207 -15.63 -17.88 6.26
C VAL A 207 -14.32 -17.28 5.76
N LEU A 208 -14.02 -16.03 6.10
CA LEU A 208 -12.85 -15.31 5.59
C LEU A 208 -11.54 -15.69 6.29
N ALA A 209 -11.54 -15.88 7.60
CA ALA A 209 -10.31 -16.12 8.36
C ALA A 209 -9.51 -17.36 7.89
N PRO A 210 -10.13 -18.51 7.54
CA PRO A 210 -9.39 -19.66 6.98
C PRO A 210 -8.74 -19.39 5.61
N GLN A 211 -9.15 -18.33 4.90
CA GLN A 211 -8.60 -17.97 3.59
C GLN A 211 -7.34 -17.10 3.70
N VAL A 212 -7.03 -16.59 4.89
CA VAL A 212 -5.79 -15.85 5.17
C VAL A 212 -4.59 -16.79 5.06
N GLY A 213 -3.56 -16.37 4.31
CA GLY A 213 -2.44 -17.22 3.96
C GLY A 213 -2.68 -18.10 2.73
N GLN A 214 -3.93 -18.23 2.27
CA GLN A 214 -4.32 -18.90 1.02
C GLN A 214 -4.67 -17.83 -0.03
N ASP A 215 -5.95 -17.64 -0.33
CA ASP A 215 -6.46 -16.65 -1.28
C ASP A 215 -6.20 -15.21 -0.81
N ILE A 216 -6.28 -14.96 0.51
CA ILE A 216 -6.01 -13.66 1.11
C ILE A 216 -4.55 -13.62 1.55
N ALA A 217 -3.73 -12.80 0.88
CA ALA A 217 -2.36 -12.53 1.28
C ALA A 217 -2.31 -11.80 2.62
N GLU A 218 -3.08 -10.72 2.75
CA GLU A 218 -3.07 -9.84 3.92
C GLU A 218 -4.44 -9.22 4.17
N PHE A 219 -4.71 -8.97 5.45
CA PHE A 219 -5.87 -8.24 5.92
C PHE A 219 -5.41 -7.05 6.76
N TRP A 220 -5.87 -5.86 6.40
CA TRP A 220 -5.53 -4.61 7.06
C TRP A 220 -6.78 -3.98 7.64
N THR A 221 -6.74 -3.65 8.92
CA THR A 221 -7.79 -2.85 9.56
C THR A 221 -7.25 -1.45 9.82
N VAL A 222 -7.90 -0.44 9.27
CA VAL A 222 -7.50 0.96 9.45
C VAL A 222 -8.63 1.72 10.14
N THR A 223 -8.40 2.14 11.38
CA THR A 223 -9.39 2.87 12.16
C THR A 223 -9.17 4.37 12.03
N ILE A 224 -10.23 5.13 11.75
CA ILE A 224 -10.16 6.60 11.66
C ILE A 224 -10.73 7.23 12.94
N GLY A 225 -10.08 8.27 13.45
CA GLY A 225 -10.58 9.05 14.61
C GLY A 225 -10.48 8.38 16.00
N GLY A 226 -10.19 7.08 16.09
CA GLY A 226 -9.94 6.38 17.36
C GLY A 226 -9.95 4.86 17.23
N GLN A 227 -9.47 4.14 18.25
CA GLN A 227 -9.57 2.67 18.28
C GLN A 227 -10.88 2.23 18.93
N ASN A 228 -11.64 1.41 18.21
CA ASN A 228 -12.79 0.70 18.73
C ASN A 228 -12.41 -0.77 18.97
N ASN A 229 -12.83 -1.33 20.10
CA ASN A 229 -12.63 -2.75 20.43
C ASN A 229 -13.09 -3.69 19.30
N MET A 230 -14.11 -3.30 18.54
CA MET A 230 -14.63 -4.09 17.42
C MET A 230 -13.61 -4.26 16.29
N HIS A 231 -12.94 -3.19 15.88
CA HIS A 231 -11.89 -3.24 14.86
C HIS A 231 -10.74 -4.16 15.28
N LYS A 232 -10.35 -4.10 16.56
CA LYS A 232 -9.34 -5.00 17.10
C LYS A 232 -9.78 -6.45 17.03
N GLN A 233 -11.01 -6.77 17.43
CA GLN A 233 -11.53 -8.14 17.36
C GLN A 233 -11.58 -8.68 15.92
N ILE A 234 -12.05 -7.87 14.97
CA ILE A 234 -12.05 -8.21 13.54
C ILE A 234 -10.63 -8.48 13.06
N ASN A 235 -9.70 -7.57 13.37
CA ASN A 235 -8.31 -7.69 12.97
C ASN A 235 -7.65 -8.96 13.55
N ASP A 236 -7.82 -9.20 14.85
CA ASP A 236 -7.27 -10.37 15.53
C ASP A 236 -7.84 -11.67 14.93
N ARG A 237 -9.15 -11.72 14.63
CA ARG A 237 -9.79 -12.88 13.99
C ARG A 237 -9.22 -13.17 12.61
N MET A 238 -8.90 -12.11 11.86
CA MET A 238 -8.31 -12.18 10.52
C MET A 238 -6.78 -12.31 10.54
N GLN A 239 -6.15 -12.35 11.72
CA GLN A 239 -4.69 -12.34 11.87
C GLN A 239 -4.03 -11.19 11.06
N GLY A 240 -4.72 -10.04 11.04
CA GLY A 240 -4.36 -8.90 10.21
C GLY A 240 -3.46 -7.88 10.88
N THR A 241 -3.21 -6.78 10.17
CA THR A 241 -2.48 -5.61 10.67
C THR A 241 -3.45 -4.48 11.00
N LEU A 242 -3.51 -4.09 12.27
CA LEU A 242 -4.30 -2.95 12.74
C LEU A 242 -3.47 -1.66 12.68
N LYS A 243 -4.02 -0.62 12.07
CA LYS A 243 -3.44 0.73 12.03
C LYS A 243 -4.48 1.76 12.48
N LEU A 244 -4.00 2.77 13.20
CA LEU A 244 -4.79 3.93 13.57
C LEU A 244 -4.42 5.10 12.65
N ALA A 245 -5.39 5.66 11.96
CA ALA A 245 -5.26 6.85 11.15
C ALA A 245 -6.00 8.01 11.81
N ILE A 246 -5.29 8.77 12.64
CA ILE A 246 -5.85 9.97 13.30
C ILE A 246 -5.90 11.19 12.38
N ASP A 247 -5.17 11.17 11.27
CA ASP A 247 -5.09 12.26 10.30
C ASP A 247 -4.80 11.74 8.86
N PRO A 248 -5.02 12.58 7.83
CA PRO A 248 -4.72 12.22 6.44
C PRO A 248 -3.26 11.85 6.16
N THR A 249 -2.31 12.34 6.97
CA THR A 249 -0.88 12.02 6.82
C THR A 249 -0.62 10.57 7.20
N THR A 250 -1.20 10.14 8.32
CA THR A 250 -1.10 8.78 8.85
C THR A 250 -1.78 7.79 7.91
N LEU A 251 -2.94 8.15 7.36
CA LEU A 251 -3.63 7.31 6.37
C LEU A 251 -2.79 7.11 5.10
N LYS A 252 -2.16 8.18 4.60
CA LYS A 252 -1.21 8.09 3.48
C LYS A 252 0.03 7.26 3.84
N ALA A 253 0.54 7.38 5.07
CA ALA A 253 1.69 6.61 5.53
C ALA A 253 1.38 5.10 5.61
N VAL A 254 0.20 4.73 6.11
CA VAL A 254 -0.27 3.33 6.11
C VAL A 254 -0.34 2.79 4.68
N PHE A 255 -0.86 3.57 3.74
CA PHE A 255 -0.93 3.13 2.34
C PHE A 255 0.45 3.06 1.69
N ALA A 256 1.36 3.97 2.03
CA ALA A 256 2.74 3.92 1.59
C ALA A 256 3.47 2.67 2.16
N GLU A 257 3.20 2.28 3.40
CA GLU A 257 3.72 1.05 4.02
C GLU A 257 3.23 -0.19 3.26
N ILE A 258 1.93 -0.25 2.95
CA ILE A 258 1.32 -1.33 2.14
C ILE A 258 1.97 -1.42 0.76
N ILE A 259 2.38 -0.29 0.16
CA ILE A 259 3.06 -0.26 -1.14
C ILE A 259 4.55 -0.63 -1.01
N ALA A 260 5.24 -0.16 0.03
CA ALA A 260 6.68 -0.28 0.18
C ALA A 260 7.13 -1.74 0.40
N ASP A 261 6.39 -2.53 1.17
CA ASP A 261 6.69 -3.97 1.37
C ASP A 261 6.57 -4.79 0.07
N ARG A 262 5.97 -4.23 -0.98
CA ARG A 262 5.65 -4.91 -2.26
C ARG A 262 6.61 -4.61 -3.40
N ASN A 263 7.42 -3.55 -3.25
CA ASN A 263 8.38 -3.13 -4.27
C ASN A 263 9.80 -3.70 -4.00
N CYS A 264 9.99 -4.39 -2.87
CA CYS A 264 11.28 -4.90 -2.42
C CYS A 264 11.36 -6.45 -2.32
N ARG A 265 10.36 -7.17 -2.85
CA ARG A 265 10.37 -8.64 -2.92
C ARG A 265 10.37 -9.12 -4.36
#